data_AF-F7QTS1-F1
#
_entry.id   AF-F7QTS1-F1
#
_cell.length_a   1.000
_cell.length_b   1.000
_cell.length_c   1.000
_cell.angle_alpha   90.00
_cell.angle_beta   90.00
_cell.angle_gamma   90.00
#
_symmetry.space_group_name_H-M   'P 1'
#
loop_
_entity.id
_entity.type
_entity.pdbx_description
1 polymer ?
#
loop_
_entity_poly.entity_id
_entity_poly.type
_entity_poly.pdbx_seq_one_letter_code
_entity_poly.pdbx_strand_id
1 'polypeptide(L)'
;MSTLLTLTTSPLEISDAMESLLKPLKYLKVPVYEISLMLSIALRFVPTLMDETAKIMNAQRSRGVNFGEGSLVEQVKAVIPILIPLFVSSFNRAEDLATAMEARGYKGGEGRTKFRVHVWKLRDTMTIIAFAVLTIALIILKN
;
A
#
# COMPACT_ATOMS: atom_id res chain seq x y z
N MET A 1 -16.25 11.88 -4.37
CA MET A 1 -15.50 11.75 -3.10
C MET A 1 -14.24 10.91 -3.29
N SER A 2 -14.33 9.71 -3.88
CA SER A 2 -13.17 8.83 -4.17
C SER A 2 -12.03 9.51 -4.92
N THR A 3 -12.29 10.16 -6.06
CA THR A 3 -11.24 10.83 -6.86
C THR A 3 -10.53 11.96 -6.12
N LEU A 4 -11.29 12.75 -5.34
CA LEU A 4 -10.73 13.82 -4.52
C LEU A 4 -9.79 13.25 -3.45
N LEU A 5 -10.23 12.20 -2.74
CA LEU A 5 -9.43 11.54 -1.71
C LEU A 5 -8.13 10.98 -2.28
N THR A 6 -8.18 10.33 -3.44
CA THR A 6 -6.99 9.79 -4.13
C THR A 6 -6.01 10.87 -4.57
N LEU A 7 -6.50 12.04 -4.97
CA LEU A 7 -5.65 13.13 -5.46
C LEU A 7 -5.07 14.01 -4.35
N THR A 8 -5.75 14.15 -3.22
CA THR A 8 -5.34 15.05 -2.14
C THR A 8 -4.59 14.37 -1.00
N THR A 9 -4.59 13.02 -0.96
CA THR A 9 -4.01 12.23 0.13
C THR A 9 -2.93 11.31 -0.42
N SER A 10 -1.76 11.28 0.22
CA SER A 10 -0.69 10.38 -0.19
C SER A 10 -1.04 8.92 0.14
N PRO A 11 -0.59 7.92 -0.64
CA PRO A 11 -0.87 6.51 -0.36
C PRO A 11 -0.40 6.06 1.03
N LEU A 12 0.70 6.64 1.52
CA LEU A 12 1.22 6.33 2.86
C LEU A 12 0.32 6.86 3.98
N GLU A 13 -0.27 8.05 3.81
CA GLU A 13 -1.26 8.58 4.76
C GLU A 13 -2.55 7.74 4.76
N ILE A 14 -2.95 7.21 3.60
CA ILE A 14 -4.09 6.27 3.52
C ILE A 14 -3.80 4.99 4.33
N SER A 15 -2.57 4.45 4.25
CA SER A 15 -2.15 3.30 5.06
C SER A 15 -2.21 3.57 6.57
N ASP A 16 -1.68 4.73 6.98
CA ASP A 16 -1.72 5.16 8.39
C ASP A 16 -3.16 5.35 8.88
N ALA A 17 -4.04 5.91 8.03
CA ALA A 17 -5.46 6.06 8.32
C ALA A 17 -6.16 4.70 8.44
N MET A 18 -5.86 3.76 7.53
CA MET A 18 -6.37 2.38 7.60
C MET A 18 -6.00 1.70 8.91
N GLU A 19 -4.76 1.87 9.38
CA GLU A 19 -4.36 1.33 10.70
C GLU A 19 -5.25 1.89 11.81
N SER A 20 -5.53 3.20 11.80
CA SER A 20 -6.38 3.82 12.82
C SER A 20 -7.84 3.35 12.73
N LEU A 21 -8.36 3.13 11.53
CA LEU A 21 -9.70 2.59 11.29
C LEU A 21 -9.83 1.11 11.66
N LEU A 22 -8.74 0.35 11.56
CA LEU A 22 -8.70 -1.08 11.93
C LEU A 22 -8.47 -1.31 13.42
N LYS A 23 -8.07 -0.30 14.21
CA LYS A 23 -7.93 -0.39 15.68
C LYS A 23 -9.08 -1.10 16.41
N PRO A 24 -10.39 -0.83 16.14
CA PRO A 24 -11.48 -1.55 16.81
C PRO A 24 -11.46 -3.06 16.55
N LEU A 25 -10.90 -3.54 15.44
CA LEU A 25 -10.75 -4.99 15.19
C LEU A 25 -9.71 -5.63 16.12
N LYS A 26 -8.90 -4.84 16.84
CA LYS A 26 -8.01 -5.36 17.90
C LYS A 26 -8.80 -6.08 19.00
N TYR A 27 -10.04 -5.65 19.29
CA TYR A 27 -10.91 -6.35 20.25
C TYR A 27 -11.28 -7.76 19.79
N LEU A 28 -11.30 -8.00 18.46
CA LEU A 28 -11.52 -9.31 17.84
C LEU A 28 -10.22 -10.11 17.68
N LYS A 29 -9.12 -9.72 18.36
CA LYS A 29 -7.79 -10.34 18.29
C LYS A 29 -7.14 -10.33 16.90
N VAL A 30 -7.54 -9.38 16.05
CA VAL A 30 -6.90 -9.18 14.73
C VAL A 30 -5.54 -8.47 14.91
N PRO A 31 -4.45 -8.93 14.24
CA PRO A 31 -3.12 -8.33 14.31
C PRO A 31 -3.04 -7.04 13.47
N VAL A 32 -3.70 -5.98 13.95
CA VAL A 32 -3.83 -4.70 13.22
C VAL A 32 -2.47 -4.06 12.89
N TYR A 33 -1.52 -4.16 13.82
CA TYR A 33 -0.20 -3.56 13.66
C TYR A 33 0.61 -4.25 12.56
N GLU A 34 0.61 -5.59 12.55
CA GLU A 34 1.30 -6.40 11.55
C GLU A 34 0.72 -6.17 10.15
N ILE A 35 -0.62 -6.09 10.05
CA ILE A 35 -1.29 -5.78 8.78
C ILE A 35 -0.88 -4.39 8.27
N SER A 36 -0.86 -3.38 9.15
CA SER A 36 -0.43 -2.02 8.80
C SER A 36 1.03 -1.97 8.38
N LEU A 37 1.91 -2.72 9.04
CA LEU A 37 3.31 -2.86 8.66
C LEU A 37 3.45 -3.47 7.27
N MET A 38 2.77 -4.59 7.01
CA MET A 38 2.78 -5.26 5.71
C MET A 38 2.28 -4.32 4.60
N LEU A 39 1.19 -3.59 4.85
CA LEU A 39 0.66 -2.61 3.90
C LEU A 39 1.65 -1.47 3.65
N SER A 40 2.30 -0.95 4.69
CA SER A 40 3.28 0.13 4.56
C SER A 40 4.52 -0.31 3.77
N ILE A 41 4.99 -1.54 3.99
CA ILE A 41 6.09 -2.14 3.20
C ILE A 41 5.65 -2.32 1.75
N ALA A 42 4.45 -2.88 1.51
CA ALA A 42 3.92 -3.10 0.17
C ALA A 42 3.83 -1.78 -0.61
N LEU A 43 3.20 -0.75 -0.05
CA LEU A 43 3.06 0.55 -0.71
C LEU A 43 4.41 1.21 -1.01
N ARG A 44 5.41 1.02 -0.14
CA ARG A 44 6.77 1.51 -0.38
C ARG A 44 7.49 0.72 -1.49
N PHE A 45 7.23 -0.58 -1.61
CA PHE A 45 7.87 -1.44 -2.60
C PHE A 45 7.19 -1.46 -3.96
N VAL A 46 5.90 -1.12 -4.07
CA VAL A 46 5.19 -1.04 -5.35
C VAL A 46 5.94 -0.18 -6.38
N PRO A 47 6.36 1.07 -6.10
CA PRO A 47 7.10 1.87 -7.08
C PRO A 47 8.39 1.20 -7.54
N THR A 48 9.17 0.66 -6.59
CA THR A 48 10.44 0.00 -6.91
C THR A 48 10.25 -1.28 -7.71
N LEU A 49 9.20 -2.06 -7.44
CA LEU A 49 8.86 -3.25 -8.24
C LEU A 49 8.41 -2.87 -9.65
N MET A 50 7.71 -1.74 -9.82
CA MET A 50 7.34 -1.23 -11.14
C MET A 50 8.58 -0.83 -11.96
N ASP A 51 9.52 -0.11 -11.36
CA ASP A 51 10.78 0.28 -12.01
C ASP A 51 11.63 -0.94 -12.40
N GLU A 52 11.68 -1.93 -11.51
CA GLU A 52 12.39 -3.19 -11.74
C GLU A 52 11.74 -4.03 -12.84
N THR A 53 10.41 -4.11 -12.84
CA THR A 53 9.64 -4.75 -13.92
C THR A 53 9.94 -4.07 -15.25
N ALA A 54 9.92 -2.73 -15.31
CA ALA A 54 10.24 -1.99 -16.53
C ALA A 54 11.68 -2.25 -17.02
N LYS A 55 12.65 -2.31 -16.09
CA LYS A 55 14.03 -2.66 -16.40
C LYS A 55 14.15 -4.07 -16.98
N ILE A 56 13.52 -5.06 -16.34
CA ILE A 56 13.52 -6.46 -16.80
C ILE A 56 12.85 -6.58 -18.18
N MET A 57 11.70 -5.92 -18.37
CA MET A 57 11.00 -5.88 -19.66
C MET A 57 11.91 -5.35 -20.77
N ASN A 58 12.58 -4.22 -20.55
CA ASN A 58 13.48 -3.64 -21.55
C ASN A 58 14.68 -4.55 -21.83
N ALA A 59 15.26 -5.19 -20.80
CA ALA A 59 16.34 -6.16 -20.99
C ALA A 59 15.91 -7.38 -21.83
N GLN A 60 14.69 -7.89 -21.60
CA GLN A 60 14.15 -9.00 -22.39
C GLN A 60 13.79 -8.59 -23.81
N ARG A 61 13.30 -7.36 -24.04
CA ARG A 61 13.12 -6.80 -25.39
C ARG A 61 14.44 -6.75 -26.15
N SER A 62 15.52 -6.31 -25.51
CA SER A 62 16.86 -6.32 -26.11
C SER A 62 17.38 -7.74 -26.41
N ARG A 63 16.86 -8.76 -25.73
CA ARG A 63 17.15 -10.18 -26.00
C ARG A 63 16.21 -10.81 -27.04
N GLY A 64 15.35 -10.02 -27.68
CA GLY A 64 14.45 -10.47 -28.76
C GLY A 64 13.09 -10.99 -28.30
N VAL A 65 12.70 -10.77 -27.04
CA VAL A 65 11.34 -11.11 -26.58
C VAL A 65 10.36 -10.03 -27.03
N ASN A 66 9.46 -10.39 -27.94
CA ASN A 66 8.34 -9.52 -28.34
C ASN A 66 7.17 -9.68 -27.38
N PHE A 67 6.80 -8.59 -26.71
CA PHE A 67 5.68 -8.54 -25.79
C PHE A 67 4.43 -8.01 -26.51
N GLY A 68 3.31 -8.74 -26.42
CA GLY A 68 2.02 -8.31 -26.97
C GLY A 68 1.75 -8.76 -28.41
N GLU A 69 2.66 -9.53 -29.02
CA GLU A 69 2.48 -10.16 -30.33
C GLU A 69 2.25 -11.68 -30.18
N GLY A 70 1.54 -12.28 -31.14
CA GLY A 70 1.31 -13.73 -31.19
C GLY A 70 0.01 -14.22 -30.52
N SER A 71 -0.09 -15.53 -30.40
CA SER A 71 -1.20 -16.25 -29.76
C SER A 71 -1.21 -16.06 -28.23
N LEU A 72 -2.36 -16.28 -27.58
CA LEU A 72 -2.48 -16.24 -26.12
C LEU A 72 -1.42 -17.10 -25.40
N VAL A 73 -1.05 -18.25 -25.97
CA VAL A 73 -0.03 -19.16 -25.42
C VAL A 73 1.37 -18.55 -25.48
N GLU A 74 1.70 -17.85 -26.56
CA GLU A 74 2.97 -17.16 -26.73
C GLU A 74 3.09 -15.97 -25.79
N GLN A 75 2.00 -15.22 -25.60
CA GLN A 75 1.96 -14.12 -24.63
C GLN A 75 2.20 -14.60 -23.19
N VAL A 76 1.59 -15.71 -22.79
CA VAL A 76 1.83 -16.30 -21.46
C VAL A 76 3.29 -16.74 -21.30
N LYS A 77 3.87 -17.37 -22.32
CA LYS A 77 5.29 -17.75 -22.31
C LYS A 77 6.23 -16.54 -22.21
N ALA A 78 5.88 -15.42 -22.84
CA ALA A 78 6.65 -14.18 -22.78
C ALA A 78 6.67 -13.55 -21.37
N VAL A 79 5.69 -13.85 -20.49
CA VAL A 79 5.67 -13.33 -19.11
C VAL A 79 6.68 -14.03 -18.20
N ILE A 80 6.98 -15.31 -18.43
CA ILE A 80 7.84 -16.13 -17.57
C ILE A 80 9.25 -15.50 -17.37
N PRO A 81 9.94 -15.01 -18.42
CA PRO A 81 11.24 -14.34 -18.28
C PRO A 81 11.23 -13.03 -17.49
N ILE A 82 10.05 -12.43 -17.26
CA ILE A 82 9.89 -11.26 -16.36
C ILE A 82 9.60 -11.75 -14.94
N LEU A 83 8.67 -12.71 -14.82
CA LEU A 83 8.14 -13.17 -13.56
C LEU A 83 9.23 -13.80 -12.68
N ILE A 84 10.05 -14.71 -13.24
CA ILE A 84 11.08 -15.42 -12.47
C ILE A 84 12.11 -14.46 -11.87
N PRO A 85 12.77 -13.56 -12.64
CA PRO A 85 13.73 -12.61 -12.06
C PRO A 85 13.09 -11.66 -11.05
N LEU A 86 11.86 -11.19 -11.31
CA LEU A 86 11.15 -10.30 -10.39
C LEU A 86 10.86 -10.99 -9.06
N PHE A 87 10.47 -12.26 -9.06
CA PHE A 87 10.28 -13.05 -7.84
C PHE A 87 11.57 -13.21 -7.06
N VAL A 88 12.66 -13.64 -7.72
CA VAL A 88 13.96 -13.82 -7.05
C VAL A 88 14.44 -12.51 -6.42
N SER A 89 14.34 -11.40 -7.15
CA SER A 89 14.70 -10.09 -6.60
C SER A 89 13.82 -9.66 -5.44
N SER A 90 12.51 -9.90 -5.53
CA SER A 90 11.56 -9.59 -4.45
C SER A 90 11.85 -10.41 -3.18
N PHE A 91 12.21 -11.69 -3.33
CA PHE A 91 12.59 -12.55 -2.20
C PHE A 91 13.88 -12.07 -1.55
N ASN A 92 14.93 -11.80 -2.34
CA ASN A 92 16.18 -11.25 -1.82
C ASN A 92 15.93 -9.93 -1.06
N ARG A 93 15.09 -9.04 -1.62
CA ARG A 93 14.78 -7.77 -0.95
C ARG A 93 13.96 -7.96 0.32
N ALA A 94 13.12 -8.99 0.40
CA ALA A 94 12.41 -9.34 1.63
C ALA A 94 13.38 -9.84 2.70
N GLU A 95 14.35 -10.69 2.34
CA GLU A 95 15.38 -11.20 3.24
C GLU A 95 16.32 -10.10 3.74
N ASP A 96 16.78 -9.23 2.85
CA ASP A 96 17.59 -8.06 3.19
C ASP A 96 16.84 -7.12 4.13
N LEU A 97 15.54 -6.88 3.87
CA LEU A 97 14.69 -6.05 4.71
C LEU A 97 14.50 -6.67 6.09
N ALA A 98 14.21 -7.97 6.16
CA ALA A 98 14.02 -8.69 7.41
C ALA A 98 15.30 -8.64 8.27
N THR A 99 16.44 -8.97 7.67
CA THR A 99 17.75 -8.91 8.34
C THR A 99 18.07 -7.50 8.83
N ALA A 100 17.81 -6.47 8.01
CA ALA A 100 18.01 -5.08 8.39
C ALA A 100 17.06 -4.62 9.51
N MET A 101 15.83 -5.15 9.55
CA MET A 101 14.87 -4.88 10.62
C MET A 101 15.33 -5.50 11.94
N GLU A 102 15.76 -6.76 11.93
CA GLU A 102 16.29 -7.45 13.10
C GLU A 102 17.56 -6.77 13.64
N ALA A 103 18.49 -6.38 12.75
CA ALA A 103 19.70 -5.65 13.12
C ALA A 103 19.40 -4.29 13.77
N ARG A 104 18.27 -3.65 13.42
CA ARG A 104 17.78 -2.42 14.06
C ARG A 104 16.99 -2.67 15.35
N GLY A 105 16.95 -3.91 15.83
CA GLY A 105 16.25 -4.29 17.05
C GLY A 105 14.73 -4.37 16.90
N TYR A 106 14.22 -4.62 15.70
CA TYR A 106 12.79 -4.86 15.51
C TYR A 106 12.39 -6.20 16.16
N LYS A 107 11.45 -6.16 17.12
CA LYS A 107 10.97 -7.32 17.90
C LYS A 107 9.44 -7.52 17.83
N GLY A 108 8.77 -6.92 16.84
CA GLY A 108 7.29 -6.93 16.73
C GLY A 108 6.63 -5.67 17.31
N GLY A 109 5.29 -5.65 17.33
CA GLY A 109 4.47 -4.45 17.57
C GLY A 109 4.23 -4.02 19.02
N GLU A 110 4.41 -4.91 19.99
CA GLU A 110 4.14 -4.59 21.39
C GLU A 110 5.17 -3.61 21.96
N GLY A 111 4.68 -2.59 22.69
CA GLY A 111 5.53 -1.60 23.36
C GLY A 111 6.21 -0.57 22.43
N ARG A 112 5.88 -0.54 21.13
CA ARG A 112 6.46 0.42 20.18
C ARG A 112 5.80 1.80 20.25
N THR A 113 6.62 2.84 20.11
CA THR A 113 6.16 4.22 19.86
C THR A 113 6.03 4.50 18.37
N LYS A 114 5.15 5.43 18.00
CA LYS A 114 4.94 5.85 16.62
C LYS A 114 5.64 7.18 16.35
N PHE A 115 6.42 7.22 15.27
CA PHE A 115 7.05 8.46 14.81
C PHE A 115 6.07 9.35 14.05
N ARG A 116 5.26 8.77 13.14
CA ARG A 116 4.18 9.49 12.44
C ARG A 116 2.89 9.34 13.23
N VAL A 117 2.44 10.44 13.81
CA VAL A 117 1.16 10.53 14.51
C VAL A 117 0.29 11.59 13.82
N HIS A 118 -0.96 11.23 13.57
CA HIS A 118 -1.94 12.17 13.01
C HIS A 118 -2.43 13.08 14.14
N VAL A 119 -2.13 14.37 14.03
CA VAL A 119 -2.55 15.39 15.00
C VAL A 119 -3.83 16.04 14.51
N TRP A 120 -4.86 16.01 15.36
CA TRP A 120 -6.15 16.63 15.07
C TRP A 120 -6.00 18.15 14.93
N LYS A 121 -6.58 18.71 13.86
CA LYS A 121 -6.58 20.16 13.61
C LYS A 121 -8.01 20.70 13.67
N LEU A 122 -8.13 22.01 13.92
CA LEU A 122 -9.43 22.72 13.89
C LEU A 122 -10.20 22.50 12.58
N ARG A 123 -9.47 22.34 11.47
CA ARG A 123 -10.05 22.04 10.16
C ARG A 123 -10.78 20.70 10.13
N ASP A 124 -10.33 19.71 10.91
CA ASP A 124 -10.95 18.38 10.99
C ASP A 124 -12.28 18.46 11.75
N THR A 125 -12.35 19.29 12.79
CA THR A 125 -13.61 19.56 13.49
C THR A 125 -14.60 20.28 12.58
N MET A 126 -14.16 21.30 11.84
CA MET A 126 -15.02 22.05 10.93
C MET A 126 -15.58 21.17 9.81
N THR A 127 -14.76 20.30 9.22
CA THR A 127 -15.22 19.37 8.16
C THR A 127 -16.23 18.36 8.69
N ILE A 128 -16.03 17.83 9.90
CA ILE A 128 -16.99 16.89 10.52
C ILE A 128 -18.32 17.57 10.81
N ILE A 129 -18.32 18.79 11.38
CA ILE A 129 -19.55 19.54 11.66
C ILE A 129 -20.29 19.84 10.35
N ALA A 130 -19.59 20.31 9.33
CA ALA A 130 -20.20 20.59 8.02
C ALA A 130 -20.84 19.33 7.42
N PHE A 131 -20.18 18.17 7.53
CA PHE A 131 -20.68 16.90 7.03
C PHE A 131 -21.92 16.43 7.82
N ALA A 132 -21.93 16.59 9.15
CA ALA A 132 -23.06 16.26 10.02
C ALA A 132 -24.28 17.14 9.73
N VAL A 133 -24.09 18.46 9.59
CA VAL A 133 -25.16 19.40 9.23
C VAL A 133 -25.75 19.04 7.87
N LEU A 134 -24.91 18.75 6.88
CA LEU A 134 -25.36 18.36 5.54
C LEU A 134 -26.14 17.03 5.57
N THR A 135 -25.73 16.05 6.37
CA THR A 135 -26.47 14.79 6.51
C THR A 135 -27.81 14.99 7.20
N ILE A 136 -27.88 15.79 8.27
CA ILE A 136 -29.14 16.11 8.96
C ILE A 136 -30.10 16.85 8.02
N ALA A 137 -29.61 17.85 7.29
CA ALA A 137 -30.41 18.60 6.32
C ALA A 137 -30.99 17.70 5.22
N LEU A 138 -30.19 16.76 4.71
CA LEU A 138 -30.66 15.78 3.73
C LEU A 138 -31.72 14.82 4.30
N ILE A 139 -31.59 14.40 5.55
CA ILE A 139 -32.58 13.56 6.21
C ILE A 139 -33.90 14.32 6.40
N ILE A 140 -33.85 15.59 6.81
CA ILE A 140 -35.04 16.44 6.99
C ILE A 140 -35.72 16.74 5.66
N LEU A 141 -34.98 17.00 4.58
CA LEU A 141 -35.54 17.27 3.25
C LEU A 141 -36.15 16.01 2.60
N LYS A 142 -35.63 14.83 2.96
CA LYS A 142 -36.13 13.54 2.47
C LYS A 142 -37.42 13.11 3.19
N ASN A 143 -37.58 13.49 4.46
CA ASN A 143 -38.78 13.25 5.26
C ASN A 143 -39.88 14.28 4.94
#